data_AF-A0A318Z2N4-F1
#
_entry.id   AF-A0A318Z2N4-F1
#
_cell.length_a   1.000
_cell.length_b   1.000
_cell.length_c   1.000
_cell.angle_alpha   90.00
_cell.angle_beta   90.00
_cell.angle_gamma   90.00
#
_symmetry.space_group_name_H-M   'P 1'
#
loop_
_entity.id
_entity.type
_entity.pdbx_description
1 polymer ?
#
loop_
_entity_poly.entity_id
_entity_poly.type
_entity_poly.pdbx_seq_one_letter_code
_entity_poly.pdbx_strand_id
1 'polypeptide(L)'
;MSATTTSDPRRYAYLVGIGVTHSIAPPMHNYSFNSMGYPWTFIAQECPTVEDAMTLFRQPTFAGGVVTMPYKRTIMEHLDGLDEYAVRLQACNNVYRAKDGSLRGTNTDWRGIKGCLLSADPEEKGRGKAAVIVGAGGACRAAVYALYAELGCTPIYVVNRDEEEIRVLREDTEKEYGEGLKMVHVERVEQVAGLLEDAVPGYVVGTVPDAEPVTAEEKEVHRIMEAFLDAPTKGVLLDMCFKPRQTRFLKMARQRGWATVEGTEVIGHQMPEQYRLWCGEEERQKLSLDGAWSVLRKAAEESPGINF
;
A
#
# COMPACT_ATOMS: atom_id res chain seq x y z
N MET A 1 0.78 25.37 38.33
CA MET A 1 -0.16 24.36 38.85
C MET A 1 -0.10 23.19 37.89
N SER A 2 0.43 22.06 38.36
CA SER A 2 0.69 20.84 37.58
C SER A 2 -0.63 20.19 37.19
N ALA A 3 -0.99 20.28 35.91
CA ALA A 3 -2.08 19.49 35.36
C ALA A 3 -1.63 18.02 35.37
N THR A 4 -2.26 17.23 36.23
CA THR A 4 -2.18 15.78 36.30
C THR A 4 -2.31 15.18 34.90
N THR A 5 -1.21 14.70 34.34
CA THR A 5 -1.22 13.74 33.24
C THR A 5 -1.97 12.51 33.75
N THR A 6 -3.23 12.36 33.35
CA THR A 6 -3.88 11.06 33.28
C THR A 6 -2.90 10.15 32.54
N SER A 7 -2.36 9.12 33.21
CA SER A 7 -1.36 8.26 32.61
C SER A 7 -2.00 7.61 31.39
N ASP A 8 -1.55 7.97 30.19
CA ASP A 8 -2.01 7.38 28.95
C ASP A 8 -1.91 5.85 29.08
N PRO A 9 -3.05 5.11 29.10
CA PRO A 9 -3.04 3.67 29.33
C PRO A 9 -2.54 2.91 28.10
N ARG A 10 -2.37 3.59 26.96
CA ARG A 10 -1.93 2.99 25.71
C ARG A 10 -0.50 2.44 25.85
N ARG A 11 -0.32 1.22 25.36
CA ARG A 11 0.92 0.43 25.46
C ARG A 11 1.22 -0.38 24.21
N TYR A 12 0.24 -0.64 23.35
CA TYR A 12 0.44 -1.55 22.23
C TYR A 12 -0.12 -0.98 20.94
N ALA A 13 0.71 -1.00 19.90
CA ALA A 13 0.26 -0.91 18.53
C ALA A 13 0.41 -2.29 17.87
N TYR A 14 -0.44 -2.61 16.91
CA TYR A 14 -0.46 -3.95 16.33
C TYR A 14 -0.41 -3.91 14.81
N LEU A 15 0.25 -4.89 14.21
CA LEU A 15 -0.06 -5.34 12.85
C LEU A 15 -0.86 -6.63 12.96
N VAL A 16 -2.09 -6.64 12.42
CA VAL A 16 -3.00 -7.79 12.48
C VAL A 16 -3.36 -8.29 11.08
N GLY A 17 -3.55 -9.60 10.96
CA GLY A 17 -3.85 -10.28 9.71
C GLY A 17 -3.48 -11.76 9.80
N ILE A 18 -3.44 -12.41 8.65
CA ILE A 18 -2.94 -13.78 8.51
C ILE A 18 -1.54 -13.75 7.89
N GLY A 19 -0.61 -14.50 8.47
CA GLY A 19 0.77 -14.62 8.02
C GLY A 19 1.65 -13.40 8.34
N VAL A 20 1.37 -12.70 9.44
CA VAL A 20 2.01 -11.40 9.75
C VAL A 20 3.28 -11.50 10.59
N THR A 21 3.57 -12.68 11.16
CA THR A 21 4.68 -12.90 12.11
C THR A 21 6.07 -12.65 11.50
N HIS A 22 6.20 -12.70 10.18
CA HIS A 22 7.44 -12.40 9.45
C HIS A 22 7.56 -10.93 9.01
N SER A 23 6.69 -10.06 9.50
CA SER A 23 6.70 -8.64 9.12
C SER A 23 7.99 -7.94 9.55
N ILE A 24 8.49 -7.08 8.68
CA ILE A 24 9.67 -6.23 8.90
C ILE A 24 9.31 -4.85 9.51
N ALA A 25 8.02 -4.57 9.71
CA ALA A 25 7.55 -3.30 10.28
C ALA A 25 7.86 -3.11 11.78
N PRO A 26 7.81 -4.15 12.66
CA PRO A 26 7.96 -3.94 14.10
C PRO A 26 9.26 -3.23 14.53
N PRO A 27 10.45 -3.56 14.01
CA PRO A 27 11.68 -2.84 14.37
C PRO A 27 11.57 -1.33 14.10
N MET A 28 11.03 -0.93 12.95
CA MET A 28 10.84 0.47 12.57
C MET A 28 9.90 1.18 13.53
N HIS A 29 8.73 0.61 13.82
CA HIS A 29 7.77 1.25 14.72
C HIS A 29 8.28 1.34 16.16
N ASN A 30 8.94 0.29 16.66
CA ASN A 30 9.50 0.29 18.01
C ASN A 30 10.63 1.32 18.16
N TYR A 31 11.48 1.48 17.15
CA TYR A 31 12.48 2.54 17.11
C TYR A 31 11.81 3.92 17.21
N SER A 32 10.81 4.17 16.37
CA SER A 32 10.12 5.46 16.29
C SER A 32 9.40 5.79 17.60
N PHE A 33 8.64 4.86 18.20
CA PHE A 33 8.00 5.06 19.51
C PHE A 33 9.02 5.40 20.60
N ASN A 34 10.12 4.64 20.68
CA ASN A 34 11.17 4.89 21.65
C ASN A 34 11.84 6.26 21.46
N SER A 35 12.12 6.64 20.21
CA SER A 35 12.72 7.95 19.88
C SER A 35 11.83 9.14 20.26
N MET A 36 10.52 8.94 20.23
CA MET A 36 9.51 9.93 20.58
C MET A 36 9.11 9.89 22.07
N GLY A 37 9.66 8.94 22.86
CA GLY A 37 9.36 8.79 24.29
C GLY A 37 8.04 8.09 24.60
N TYR A 38 7.42 7.41 23.63
CA TYR A 38 6.22 6.62 23.86
C TYR A 38 6.54 5.26 24.49
N PRO A 39 5.82 4.84 25.54
CA PRO A 39 6.01 3.53 26.17
C PRO A 39 5.28 2.42 25.40
N TRP A 40 5.21 2.52 24.07
CA TRP A 40 4.43 1.63 23.23
C TRP A 40 5.32 0.58 22.57
N THR A 41 4.77 -0.62 22.42
CA THR A 41 5.38 -1.70 21.65
C THR A 41 4.51 -2.02 20.43
N PHE A 42 5.13 -2.07 19.26
CA PHE A 42 4.52 -2.55 18.03
C PHE A 42 4.67 -4.07 17.94
N ILE A 43 3.55 -4.77 17.78
CA ILE A 43 3.49 -6.24 17.78
C ILE A 43 2.85 -6.72 16.48
N ALA A 44 3.55 -7.58 15.73
CA ALA A 44 2.92 -8.35 14.67
C ALA A 44 2.16 -9.53 15.30
N GLN A 45 0.83 -9.45 15.29
CA GLN A 45 -0.05 -10.39 15.98
C GLN A 45 -0.88 -11.15 14.95
N GLU A 46 -0.65 -12.46 14.89
CA GLU A 46 -1.50 -13.35 14.11
C GLU A 46 -2.91 -13.34 14.70
N CYS A 47 -3.90 -13.05 13.85
CA CYS A 47 -5.32 -13.03 14.21
C CYS A 47 -6.06 -13.93 13.22
N PRO A 48 -6.51 -15.13 13.63
CA PRO A 48 -7.27 -16.04 12.75
C PRO A 48 -8.62 -15.47 12.28
N THR A 49 -9.19 -14.54 13.04
CA THR A 49 -10.45 -13.85 12.71
C THR A 49 -10.32 -12.33 12.87
N VAL A 50 -11.27 -11.59 12.27
CA VAL A 50 -11.34 -10.14 12.44
C VAL A 50 -11.78 -9.77 13.87
N GLU A 51 -12.53 -10.63 14.54
CA GLU A 51 -12.95 -10.51 15.92
C GLU A 51 -11.76 -10.58 16.90
N ASP A 52 -10.75 -11.40 16.60
CA ASP A 52 -9.51 -11.46 17.38
C ASP A 52 -8.77 -10.12 17.33
N ALA A 53 -8.68 -9.51 16.14
CA ALA A 53 -8.11 -8.18 15.96
C ALA A 53 -8.92 -7.12 16.75
N MET A 54 -10.25 -7.17 16.66
CA MET A 54 -11.11 -6.22 17.38
C MET A 54 -11.01 -6.38 18.90
N THR A 55 -10.76 -7.59 19.40
CA THR A 55 -10.53 -7.85 20.83
C THR A 55 -9.30 -7.09 21.32
N LEU A 56 -8.23 -7.03 20.52
CA LEU A 56 -7.04 -6.24 20.82
C LEU A 56 -7.32 -4.74 20.72
N PHE A 57 -8.01 -4.30 19.67
CA PHE A 57 -8.25 -2.88 19.40
C PHE A 57 -9.18 -2.21 20.43
N ARG A 58 -10.08 -2.99 21.04
CA ARG A 58 -10.98 -2.50 22.08
C ARG A 58 -10.34 -2.37 23.46
N GLN A 59 -9.12 -2.89 23.67
CA GLN A 59 -8.44 -2.75 24.95
C GLN A 59 -8.08 -1.29 25.25
N PRO A 60 -8.13 -0.84 26.52
CA PRO A 60 -7.65 0.48 26.91
C PRO A 60 -6.17 0.72 26.56
N THR A 61 -5.39 -0.35 26.42
CA THR A 61 -3.97 -0.35 26.05
C THR A 61 -3.70 -0.18 24.55
N PHE A 62 -4.73 -0.19 23.70
CA PHE A 62 -4.59 -0.05 22.25
C PHE A 62 -4.21 1.37 21.83
N ALA A 63 -3.09 1.49 21.13
CA ALA A 63 -2.50 2.72 20.64
C ALA A 63 -2.80 3.01 19.16
N GLY A 64 -2.83 1.97 18.33
CA GLY A 64 -2.99 2.07 16.88
C GLY A 64 -2.84 0.69 16.22
N GLY A 65 -3.46 0.50 15.07
CA GLY A 65 -3.51 -0.80 14.41
C GLY A 65 -3.26 -0.68 12.92
N VAL A 66 -2.31 -1.45 12.39
CA VAL A 66 -2.19 -1.73 10.96
C VAL A 66 -2.94 -3.02 10.67
N VAL A 67 -3.84 -2.98 9.70
CA VAL A 67 -4.64 -4.13 9.27
C VAL A 67 -4.17 -4.56 7.89
N THR A 68 -3.82 -5.83 7.74
CA THR A 68 -3.45 -6.40 6.44
C THR A 68 -4.42 -7.49 6.01
N MET A 69 -4.08 -8.17 4.91
CA MET A 69 -4.84 -9.28 4.36
C MET A 69 -5.17 -10.34 5.44
N PRO A 70 -6.38 -10.91 5.43
CA PRO A 70 -7.50 -10.64 4.52
C PRO A 70 -8.48 -9.56 5.02
N TYR A 71 -8.21 -8.91 6.16
CA TYR A 71 -9.25 -8.18 6.91
C TYR A 71 -9.45 -6.73 6.52
N LYS A 72 -8.69 -6.17 5.56
CA LYS A 72 -8.81 -4.75 5.19
C LYS A 72 -10.25 -4.34 4.83
N ARG A 73 -11.06 -5.25 4.28
CA ARG A 73 -12.49 -5.01 4.02
C ARG A 73 -13.35 -5.30 5.23
N THR A 74 -13.26 -6.50 5.80
CA THR A 74 -14.17 -6.95 6.86
C THR A 74 -14.06 -6.10 8.12
N ILE A 75 -12.86 -5.60 8.47
CA ILE A 75 -12.66 -4.75 9.66
C ILE A 75 -13.55 -3.51 9.65
N MET A 76 -13.90 -2.98 8.47
CA MET A 76 -14.65 -1.73 8.31
C MET A 76 -16.02 -1.77 9.01
N GLU A 77 -16.67 -2.94 9.04
CA GLU A 77 -17.98 -3.14 9.66
C GLU A 77 -17.93 -3.18 11.20
N HIS A 78 -16.75 -3.34 11.78
CA HIS A 78 -16.55 -3.44 13.24
C HIS A 78 -16.09 -2.11 13.88
N LEU A 79 -15.81 -1.09 13.07
CA LEU A 79 -15.33 0.21 13.52
C LEU A 79 -16.49 1.18 13.73
N ASP A 80 -16.31 2.13 14.65
CA ASP A 80 -17.31 3.14 14.99
C ASP A 80 -17.44 4.22 13.90
N GLY A 81 -16.44 4.35 13.04
CA GLY A 81 -16.49 5.24 11.89
C GLY A 81 -15.31 5.08 10.95
N LEU A 82 -15.50 5.51 9.71
CA LEU A 82 -14.48 5.50 8.67
C LEU A 82 -14.19 6.94 8.25
N ASP A 83 -13.02 7.19 7.70
CA ASP A 83 -12.76 8.43 6.97
C ASP A 83 -13.08 8.28 5.47
N GLU A 84 -12.97 9.38 4.74
CA GLU A 84 -13.25 9.39 3.30
C GLU A 84 -12.39 8.40 2.52
N TYR A 85 -11.14 8.17 2.92
CA TYR A 85 -10.23 7.26 2.22
C TYR A 85 -10.63 5.80 2.43
N ALA A 86 -10.97 5.37 3.64
CA ALA A 86 -11.42 4.01 3.87
C ALA A 86 -12.73 3.71 3.13
N VAL A 87 -13.67 4.68 3.11
CA VAL A 87 -14.94 4.55 2.37
C VAL A 87 -14.68 4.48 0.86
N ARG A 88 -13.98 5.48 0.31
CA ARG A 88 -13.70 5.61 -1.12
C ARG A 88 -12.92 4.42 -1.68
N LEU A 89 -11.91 3.97 -0.95
CA LEU A 89 -11.05 2.86 -1.37
C LEU A 89 -11.62 1.49 -0.99
N GLN A 90 -12.77 1.45 -0.29
CA GLN A 90 -13.41 0.23 0.19
C GLN A 90 -12.43 -0.71 0.91
N ALA A 91 -11.51 -0.14 1.69
CA ALA A 91 -10.50 -0.88 2.43
C ALA A 91 -9.92 -0.03 3.55
N CYS A 92 -9.78 -0.59 4.75
CA CYS A 92 -9.13 0.01 5.91
C CYS A 92 -7.84 -0.74 6.24
N ASN A 93 -6.69 -0.08 6.09
CA ASN A 93 -5.39 -0.65 6.48
C ASN A 93 -4.83 -0.05 7.79
N ASN A 94 -5.50 0.96 8.36
CA ASN A 94 -5.04 1.64 9.56
C ASN A 94 -6.22 2.04 10.46
N VAL A 95 -6.19 1.55 11.71
CA VAL A 95 -7.16 1.80 12.76
C VAL A 95 -6.52 2.68 13.84
N TYR A 96 -7.28 3.66 14.32
CA TYR A 96 -6.84 4.58 15.35
C TYR A 96 -7.97 4.90 16.33
N ARG A 97 -7.61 5.34 17.54
CA ARG A 97 -8.57 5.81 18.54
C ARG A 97 -8.75 7.33 18.39
N ALA A 98 -9.97 7.77 18.11
CA ALA A 98 -10.29 9.19 18.05
C ALA A 98 -10.37 9.80 19.47
N LYS A 99 -10.45 11.14 19.54
CA LYS A 99 -10.46 11.89 20.81
C LYS A 99 -11.65 11.56 21.72
N ASP A 100 -12.77 11.15 21.14
CA ASP A 100 -13.96 10.69 21.85
C ASP A 100 -13.87 9.21 22.31
N GLY A 101 -12.76 8.54 22.01
CA GLY A 101 -12.52 7.14 22.35
C GLY A 101 -12.97 6.14 21.28
N SER A 102 -13.70 6.59 20.24
CA SER A 102 -14.18 5.74 19.15
C SER A 102 -13.03 5.16 18.32
N LEU A 103 -13.20 3.94 17.82
CA LEU A 103 -12.27 3.29 16.91
C LEU A 103 -12.62 3.67 15.48
N ARG A 104 -11.70 4.34 14.79
CA ARG A 104 -11.90 4.80 13.43
C ARG A 104 -10.90 4.17 12.47
N GLY A 105 -11.33 4.01 11.22
CA GLY A 105 -10.54 3.42 10.14
C GLY A 105 -10.15 4.43 9.06
N THR A 106 -8.98 4.23 8.46
CA THR A 106 -8.51 4.92 7.26
C THR A 106 -7.76 3.95 6.33
N ASN A 107 -7.42 4.44 5.15
CA ASN A 107 -6.50 3.81 4.23
C ASN A 107 -5.27 4.68 3.98
N THR A 108 -4.09 4.12 4.22
CA THR A 108 -2.78 4.74 3.99
C THR A 108 -2.02 4.09 2.84
N ASP A 109 -2.51 3.00 2.23
CA ASP A 109 -1.84 2.29 1.12
C ASP A 109 -1.56 3.24 -0.04
N TRP A 110 -2.52 4.11 -0.38
CA TRP A 110 -2.36 5.08 -1.45
C TRP A 110 -1.24 6.09 -1.19
N ARG A 111 -1.01 6.48 0.08
CA ARG A 111 0.12 7.34 0.47
C ARG A 111 1.44 6.62 0.29
N GLY A 112 1.47 5.33 0.64
CA GLY A 112 2.60 4.44 0.40
C GLY A 112 2.97 4.36 -1.08
N ILE A 113 1.98 4.08 -1.92
CA ILE A 113 2.14 3.98 -3.39
C ILE A 113 2.63 5.31 -3.96
N LYS A 114 1.96 6.42 -3.65
CA LYS A 114 2.35 7.76 -4.11
C LYS A 114 3.77 8.11 -3.68
N GLY A 115 4.10 7.88 -2.41
CA GLY A 115 5.41 8.16 -1.85
C GLY A 115 6.53 7.39 -2.58
N CYS A 116 6.32 6.09 -2.81
CA CYS A 116 7.26 5.25 -3.56
C CYS A 116 7.45 5.73 -5.00
N LEU A 117 6.38 6.06 -5.72
CA LEU A 117 6.50 6.53 -7.10
C LEU A 117 7.29 7.84 -7.19
N LEU A 118 6.99 8.80 -6.31
CA LEU A 118 7.65 10.10 -6.29
C LEU A 118 9.09 10.04 -5.76
N SER A 119 9.42 9.10 -4.86
CA SER A 119 10.80 8.94 -4.38
C SER A 119 11.76 8.48 -5.47
N ALA A 120 11.26 7.71 -6.44
CA ALA A 120 11.99 7.25 -7.62
C ALA A 120 11.80 8.15 -8.87
N ASP A 121 10.93 9.15 -8.79
CA ASP A 121 10.69 10.16 -9.84
C ASP A 121 10.61 11.57 -9.24
N PRO A 122 11.74 12.13 -8.76
CA PRO A 122 11.77 13.42 -8.08
C PRO A 122 11.43 14.61 -9.01
N GLU A 123 11.51 14.41 -10.33
CA GLU A 123 11.11 15.39 -11.35
C GLU A 123 9.65 15.20 -11.78
N GLU A 124 8.94 14.23 -11.18
CA GLU A 124 7.54 13.87 -11.42
C GLU A 124 7.20 13.67 -12.91
N LYS A 125 8.14 13.13 -13.69
CA LYS A 125 8.01 12.89 -15.13
C LYS A 125 6.86 11.94 -15.49
N GLY A 126 6.41 11.11 -14.56
CA GLY A 126 5.26 10.22 -14.73
C GLY A 126 3.92 10.86 -14.41
N ARG A 127 3.88 12.02 -13.72
CA ARG A 127 2.64 12.73 -13.40
C ARG A 127 1.87 13.06 -14.69
N GLY A 128 0.56 12.84 -14.69
CA GLY A 128 -0.31 13.15 -15.82
C GLY A 128 -0.20 12.20 -17.02
N LYS A 129 0.75 11.24 -17.02
CA LYS A 129 0.88 10.24 -18.08
C LYS A 129 -0.06 9.06 -17.86
N ALA A 130 -0.11 8.14 -18.82
CA ALA A 130 -0.74 6.85 -18.57
C ALA A 130 -0.05 6.11 -17.41
N ALA A 131 -0.75 5.12 -16.85
CA ALA A 131 -0.18 4.22 -15.86
C ALA A 131 -0.63 2.78 -16.10
N VAL A 132 0.15 1.82 -15.60
CA VAL A 132 -0.21 0.40 -15.63
C VAL A 132 -0.43 -0.09 -14.19
N ILE A 133 -1.50 -0.84 -13.96
CA ILE A 133 -1.71 -1.59 -12.72
C ILE A 133 -1.81 -3.08 -13.06
N VAL A 134 -1.06 -3.91 -12.32
CA VAL A 134 -1.18 -5.38 -12.40
C VAL A 134 -1.96 -5.87 -11.20
N GLY A 135 -3.09 -6.52 -11.45
CA GLY A 135 -4.03 -6.99 -10.42
C GLY A 135 -5.25 -6.08 -10.26
N ALA A 136 -6.37 -6.68 -9.87
CA ALA A 136 -7.63 -5.99 -9.56
C ALA A 136 -8.11 -6.21 -8.10
N GLY A 137 -7.21 -6.69 -7.22
CA GLY A 137 -7.51 -6.99 -5.83
C GLY A 137 -7.57 -5.75 -4.90
N GLY A 138 -7.57 -5.99 -3.58
CA GLY A 138 -7.80 -4.94 -2.57
C GLY A 138 -6.81 -3.76 -2.59
N ALA A 139 -5.57 -3.97 -3.02
CA ALA A 139 -4.58 -2.90 -3.17
C ALA A 139 -4.75 -2.08 -4.46
N CYS A 140 -5.45 -2.62 -5.47
CA CYS A 140 -5.66 -1.97 -6.76
C CYS A 140 -6.44 -0.65 -6.61
N ARG A 141 -7.46 -0.59 -5.75
CA ARG A 141 -8.20 0.66 -5.50
C ARG A 141 -7.33 1.78 -4.95
N ALA A 142 -6.42 1.46 -4.03
CA ALA A 142 -5.44 2.41 -3.52
C ALA A 142 -4.45 2.84 -4.60
N ALA A 143 -4.05 1.94 -5.50
CA ALA A 143 -3.22 2.25 -6.65
C ALA A 143 -3.94 3.18 -7.65
N VAL A 144 -5.21 2.90 -7.98
CA VAL A 144 -6.03 3.78 -8.82
C VAL A 144 -6.14 5.17 -8.22
N TYR A 145 -6.44 5.28 -6.93
CA TYR A 145 -6.52 6.58 -6.26
C TYR A 145 -5.18 7.34 -6.27
N ALA A 146 -4.08 6.66 -5.94
CA ALA A 146 -2.76 7.27 -5.98
C ALA A 146 -2.37 7.74 -7.39
N LEU A 147 -2.65 6.93 -8.42
CA LEU A 147 -2.29 7.24 -9.80
C LEU A 147 -3.20 8.32 -10.40
N TYR A 148 -4.52 8.13 -10.33
CA TYR A 148 -5.47 9.05 -10.97
C TYR A 148 -5.72 10.30 -10.13
N ALA A 149 -6.23 10.15 -8.90
CA ALA A 149 -6.69 11.29 -8.11
C ALA A 149 -5.52 12.18 -7.62
N GLU A 150 -4.39 11.57 -7.27
CA GLU A 150 -3.24 12.30 -6.70
C GLU A 150 -2.15 12.65 -7.72
N LEU A 151 -1.94 11.80 -8.74
CA LEU A 151 -0.90 11.96 -9.76
C LEU A 151 -1.45 12.30 -11.15
N GLY A 152 -2.77 12.40 -11.33
CA GLY A 152 -3.40 12.80 -12.58
C GLY A 152 -3.23 11.80 -13.73
N CYS A 153 -2.82 10.56 -13.45
CA CYS A 153 -2.52 9.59 -14.48
C CYS A 153 -3.78 9.09 -15.18
N THR A 154 -3.81 9.20 -16.50
CA THR A 154 -4.89 8.69 -17.37
C THR A 154 -4.35 8.52 -18.80
N PRO A 155 -4.72 7.46 -19.55
CA PRO A 155 -5.50 6.30 -19.12
C PRO A 155 -4.76 5.44 -18.07
N ILE A 156 -5.52 4.64 -17.33
CA ILE A 156 -4.97 3.54 -16.52
C ILE A 156 -5.21 2.23 -17.25
N TYR A 157 -4.13 1.58 -17.66
CA TYR A 157 -4.12 0.23 -18.20
C TYR A 157 -4.13 -0.77 -17.05
N VAL A 158 -5.14 -1.63 -16.98
CA VAL A 158 -5.23 -2.66 -15.95
C VAL A 158 -4.99 -4.01 -16.58
N VAL A 159 -4.06 -4.76 -16.00
CA VAL A 159 -3.67 -6.11 -16.43
C VAL A 159 -4.10 -7.08 -15.33
N ASN A 160 -5.11 -7.90 -15.60
CA ASN A 160 -5.60 -8.92 -14.67
C ASN A 160 -6.15 -10.10 -15.46
N ARG A 161 -6.03 -11.30 -14.90
CA ARG A 161 -6.55 -12.55 -15.49
C ARG A 161 -8.05 -12.77 -15.27
N ASP A 162 -8.62 -12.13 -14.24
CA ASP A 162 -10.01 -12.34 -13.84
C ASP A 162 -10.86 -11.16 -14.36
N GLU A 163 -11.74 -11.46 -15.31
CA GLU A 163 -12.64 -10.48 -15.94
C GLU A 163 -13.69 -9.94 -14.96
N GLU A 164 -14.14 -10.74 -14.00
CA GLU A 164 -15.14 -10.32 -13.03
C GLU A 164 -14.55 -9.28 -12.06
N GLU A 165 -13.32 -9.51 -11.59
CA GLU A 165 -12.62 -8.53 -10.76
C GLU A 165 -12.44 -7.19 -11.51
N ILE A 166 -12.14 -7.25 -12.81
CA ILE A 166 -12.02 -6.04 -13.65
C ILE A 166 -13.35 -5.34 -13.81
N ARG A 167 -14.44 -6.08 -14.06
CA ARG A 167 -15.79 -5.51 -14.17
C ARG A 167 -16.17 -4.76 -12.89
N VAL A 168 -15.98 -5.40 -11.73
CA VAL A 168 -16.27 -4.79 -10.42
C VAL A 168 -15.41 -3.54 -10.20
N LEU A 169 -14.11 -3.61 -10.50
CA LEU A 169 -13.22 -2.45 -10.40
C LEU A 169 -13.67 -1.29 -11.31
N ARG A 170 -14.07 -1.59 -12.55
CA ARG A 170 -14.58 -0.59 -13.50
C ARG A 170 -15.84 0.07 -12.97
N GLU A 171 -16.84 -0.70 -12.56
CA GLU A 171 -18.10 -0.16 -12.02
C GLU A 171 -17.86 0.76 -10.83
N ASP A 172 -16.96 0.39 -9.93
CA ASP A 172 -16.68 1.19 -8.75
C ASP A 172 -15.87 2.44 -9.08
N THR A 173 -14.96 2.38 -10.04
CA THR A 173 -14.22 3.56 -10.48
C THR A 173 -15.07 4.50 -11.32
N GLU A 174 -16.02 4.01 -12.11
CA GLU A 174 -17.01 4.82 -12.83
C GLU A 174 -17.96 5.53 -11.85
N LYS A 175 -18.44 4.84 -10.81
CA LYS A 175 -19.25 5.46 -9.74
C LYS A 175 -18.49 6.58 -9.03
N GLU A 176 -17.18 6.39 -8.81
CA GLU A 176 -16.36 7.29 -8.02
C GLU A 176 -15.79 8.48 -8.81
N TYR A 177 -15.39 8.25 -10.06
CA TYR A 177 -14.66 9.23 -10.88
C TYR A 177 -15.40 9.63 -12.17
N GLY A 178 -16.54 9.02 -12.47
CA GLY A 178 -17.29 9.25 -13.70
C GLY A 178 -16.47 8.95 -14.96
N GLU A 179 -16.71 9.71 -16.02
CA GLU A 179 -16.01 9.58 -17.30
C GLU A 179 -14.57 10.14 -17.29
N GLY A 180 -14.13 10.75 -16.18
CA GLY A 180 -12.80 11.36 -16.10
C GLY A 180 -11.65 10.34 -16.09
N LEU A 181 -11.86 9.16 -15.49
CA LEU A 181 -10.88 8.08 -15.46
C LEU A 181 -11.10 7.11 -16.62
N LYS A 182 -10.22 7.16 -17.63
CA LYS A 182 -10.19 6.17 -18.72
C LYS A 182 -9.48 4.90 -18.24
N MET A 183 -10.24 3.90 -17.79
CA MET A 183 -9.72 2.57 -17.45
C MET A 183 -9.79 1.60 -18.64
N VAL A 184 -8.66 1.01 -19.02
CA VAL A 184 -8.55 0.09 -20.15
C VAL A 184 -8.05 -1.26 -19.65
N HIS A 185 -8.84 -2.32 -19.82
CA HIS A 185 -8.39 -3.68 -19.53
C HIS A 185 -7.53 -4.16 -20.69
N VAL A 186 -6.34 -4.64 -20.37
CA VAL A 186 -5.42 -5.23 -21.34
C VAL A 186 -5.43 -6.74 -21.15
N GLU A 187 -6.01 -7.43 -22.12
CA GLU A 187 -6.27 -8.87 -22.09
C GLU A 187 -5.20 -9.65 -22.84
N ARG A 188 -4.59 -9.03 -23.86
CA ARG A 188 -3.62 -9.67 -24.74
C ARG A 188 -2.44 -8.76 -25.07
N VAL A 189 -1.25 -9.36 -25.17
CA VAL A 189 0.00 -8.66 -25.48
C VAL A 189 -0.05 -7.89 -26.80
N GLU A 190 -0.82 -8.35 -27.80
CA GLU A 190 -0.93 -7.66 -29.08
C GLU A 190 -1.61 -6.28 -28.98
N GLN A 191 -2.36 -6.01 -27.91
CA GLN A 191 -2.98 -4.70 -27.68
C GLN A 191 -1.92 -3.65 -27.29
N VAL A 192 -0.83 -4.07 -26.64
CA VAL A 192 0.11 -3.16 -25.98
C VAL A 192 0.76 -2.18 -26.95
N ALA A 193 1.13 -2.63 -28.16
CA ALA A 193 1.76 -1.77 -29.16
C ALA A 193 0.89 -0.54 -29.49
N GLY A 194 -0.40 -0.75 -29.77
CA GLY A 194 -1.33 0.34 -30.07
C GLY A 194 -1.62 1.23 -28.85
N LEU A 195 -1.63 0.67 -27.64
CA LEU A 195 -1.79 1.45 -26.41
C LEU A 195 -0.58 2.36 -26.15
N LEU A 196 0.64 1.89 -26.43
CA LEU A 196 1.87 2.68 -26.31
C LEU A 196 1.97 3.78 -27.37
N GLU A 197 1.34 3.63 -28.53
CA GLU A 197 1.17 4.71 -29.52
C GLU A 197 0.24 5.82 -29.02
N ASP A 198 -0.83 5.46 -28.29
CA ASP A 198 -1.81 6.39 -27.71
C ASP A 198 -1.22 7.13 -26.49
N ALA A 199 -0.76 6.39 -25.48
CA ALA A 199 -0.18 6.96 -24.28
C ALA A 199 0.84 6.03 -23.60
N VAL A 200 2.08 6.49 -23.52
CA VAL A 200 3.16 5.74 -22.86
C VAL A 200 3.05 5.89 -21.33
N PRO A 201 3.07 4.79 -20.56
CA PRO A 201 2.93 4.87 -19.12
C PRO A 201 4.16 5.50 -18.44
N GLY A 202 3.92 6.40 -17.50
CA GLY A 202 4.95 6.96 -16.63
C GLY A 202 5.18 6.13 -15.36
N TYR A 203 4.14 5.42 -14.91
CA TYR A 203 4.16 4.62 -13.69
C TYR A 203 3.56 3.24 -13.91
N VAL A 204 4.11 2.26 -13.21
CA VAL A 204 3.60 0.89 -13.13
C VAL A 204 3.48 0.49 -11.66
N VAL A 205 2.34 -0.08 -11.28
CA VAL A 205 2.11 -0.58 -9.91
C VAL A 205 1.68 -2.04 -9.95
N GLY A 206 2.54 -2.94 -9.44
CA GLY A 206 2.21 -4.33 -9.19
C GLY A 206 1.42 -4.48 -7.88
N THR A 207 0.30 -5.18 -7.91
CA THR A 207 -0.55 -5.43 -6.73
C THR A 207 -0.90 -6.91 -6.50
N VAL A 208 -0.25 -7.80 -7.26
CA VAL A 208 -0.43 -9.26 -7.17
C VAL A 208 0.72 -9.90 -6.38
N PRO A 209 0.50 -11.07 -5.75
CA PRO A 209 1.60 -11.88 -5.24
C PRO A 209 2.56 -12.33 -6.36
N ASP A 210 3.85 -12.46 -6.06
CA ASP A 210 4.87 -12.94 -7.00
C ASP A 210 4.87 -14.49 -7.09
N ALA A 211 3.74 -15.06 -7.54
CA ALA A 211 3.63 -16.47 -7.86
C ALA A 211 4.25 -16.77 -9.24
N GLU A 212 4.81 -17.96 -9.40
CA GLU A 212 5.23 -18.42 -10.74
C GLU A 212 3.99 -18.59 -11.63
N PRO A 213 3.95 -18.02 -12.85
CA PRO A 213 2.80 -18.14 -13.73
C PRO A 213 2.67 -19.57 -14.27
N VAL A 214 1.56 -20.24 -13.96
CA VAL A 214 1.27 -21.62 -14.35
C VAL A 214 0.28 -21.66 -15.52
N THR A 215 -0.83 -20.91 -15.41
CA THR A 215 -1.90 -20.90 -16.40
C THR A 215 -1.55 -20.08 -17.64
N ALA A 216 -2.33 -20.25 -18.72
CA ALA A 216 -2.12 -19.49 -19.94
C ALA A 216 -2.36 -17.99 -19.73
N GLU A 217 -3.36 -17.66 -18.92
CA GLU A 217 -3.76 -16.31 -18.55
C GLU A 217 -2.71 -15.65 -17.64
N GLU A 218 -2.15 -16.37 -16.67
CA GLU A 218 -1.03 -15.88 -15.86
C GLU A 218 0.20 -15.59 -16.73
N LYS A 219 0.51 -16.48 -17.69
CA LYS A 219 1.61 -16.27 -18.65
C LYS A 219 1.34 -15.11 -19.60
N GLU A 220 0.08 -14.87 -19.97
CA GLU A 220 -0.33 -13.71 -20.78
C GLU A 220 -0.10 -12.40 -20.02
N VAL A 221 -0.47 -12.32 -18.73
CA VAL A 221 -0.18 -11.16 -17.86
C VAL A 221 1.32 -10.82 -17.88
N HIS A 222 2.19 -11.82 -17.77
CA HIS A 222 3.63 -11.62 -17.84
C HIS A 222 4.08 -11.10 -19.22
N ARG A 223 3.55 -11.64 -20.32
CA ARG A 223 3.86 -11.16 -21.68
C ARG A 223 3.40 -9.71 -21.91
N ILE A 224 2.21 -9.35 -21.41
CA ILE A 224 1.72 -7.97 -21.45
C ILE A 224 2.66 -7.05 -20.68
N MET A 225 3.10 -7.47 -19.48
CA MET A 225 4.05 -6.70 -18.69
C MET A 225 5.40 -6.53 -19.35
N GLU A 226 5.94 -7.58 -19.97
CA GLU A 226 7.17 -7.47 -20.77
C GLU A 226 7.03 -6.41 -21.87
N ALA A 227 5.93 -6.44 -22.62
CA ALA A 227 5.67 -5.49 -23.69
C ALA A 227 5.52 -4.05 -23.18
N PHE A 228 4.83 -3.82 -22.05
CA PHE A 228 4.74 -2.48 -21.45
C PHE A 228 6.11 -1.97 -20.98
N LEU A 229 6.94 -2.86 -20.42
CA LEU A 229 8.27 -2.48 -19.95
C LEU A 229 9.26 -2.19 -21.10
N ASP A 230 8.97 -2.69 -22.30
CA ASP A 230 9.70 -2.36 -23.53
C ASP A 230 9.35 -0.99 -24.12
N ALA A 231 8.43 -0.25 -23.49
CA ALA A 231 8.05 1.11 -23.88
C ALA A 231 9.25 2.05 -24.14
N PRO A 232 9.16 2.97 -25.11
CA PRO A 232 10.30 3.79 -25.54
C PRO A 232 10.85 4.71 -24.43
N THR A 233 9.97 5.22 -23.56
CA THR A 233 10.36 5.98 -22.38
C THR A 233 10.17 5.13 -21.13
N LYS A 234 11.16 5.17 -20.23
CA LYS A 234 11.12 4.44 -18.96
C LYS A 234 10.61 5.36 -17.85
N GLY A 235 9.88 4.77 -16.92
CA GLY A 235 9.34 5.44 -15.75
C GLY A 235 9.71 4.69 -14.48
N VAL A 236 8.77 4.67 -13.52
CA VAL A 236 8.92 3.95 -12.25
C VAL A 236 8.00 2.73 -12.22
N LEU A 237 8.54 1.57 -11.84
CA LEU A 237 7.77 0.41 -11.41
C LEU A 237 7.88 0.26 -9.89
N LEU A 238 6.74 0.36 -9.21
CA LEU A 238 6.56 -0.10 -7.84
C LEU A 238 5.91 -1.49 -7.89
N ASP A 239 6.45 -2.46 -7.14
CA ASP A 239 5.75 -3.71 -6.88
C ASP A 239 5.37 -3.76 -5.40
N MET A 240 4.08 -3.77 -5.09
CA MET A 240 3.60 -3.85 -3.70
C MET A 240 3.86 -5.21 -3.06
N CYS A 241 4.14 -6.25 -3.86
CA CYS A 241 4.59 -7.51 -3.32
C CYS A 241 5.97 -7.34 -2.67
N PHE A 242 6.07 -7.72 -1.40
CA PHE A 242 7.31 -7.65 -0.63
C PHE A 242 7.94 -9.03 -0.39
N LYS A 243 7.31 -10.10 -0.89
CA LYS A 243 7.76 -11.48 -0.70
C LYS A 243 7.67 -12.26 -2.04
N PRO A 244 8.81 -12.51 -2.71
CA PRO A 244 10.16 -12.12 -2.32
C PRO A 244 10.36 -10.61 -2.46
N ARG A 245 11.39 -10.09 -1.80
CA ARG A 245 11.77 -8.66 -1.84
C ARG A 245 12.09 -8.20 -3.27
N GLN A 246 12.68 -9.08 -4.08
CA GLN A 246 13.03 -8.84 -5.48
C GLN A 246 12.16 -9.73 -6.38
N THR A 247 10.96 -9.25 -6.69
CA THR A 247 9.95 -9.94 -7.51
C THR A 247 10.38 -10.09 -8.96
N ARG A 248 9.68 -10.94 -9.72
CA ARG A 248 9.91 -11.11 -11.17
C ARG A 248 9.70 -9.80 -11.92
N PHE A 249 8.68 -9.02 -11.57
CA PHE A 249 8.42 -7.72 -12.23
C PHE A 249 9.51 -6.69 -11.93
N LEU A 250 10.01 -6.60 -10.69
CA LEU A 250 11.12 -5.71 -10.35
C LEU A 250 12.40 -6.08 -11.13
N LYS A 251 12.72 -7.38 -11.21
CA LYS A 251 13.87 -7.87 -11.98
C LYS A 251 13.72 -7.54 -13.47
N MET A 252 12.56 -7.81 -14.04
CA MET A 252 12.22 -7.57 -15.44
C MET A 252 12.31 -6.09 -15.82
N ALA A 253 11.80 -5.20 -14.96
CA ALA A 253 11.81 -3.76 -15.16
C ALA A 253 13.22 -3.17 -15.07
N ARG A 254 14.01 -3.61 -14.07
CA ARG A 254 15.41 -3.17 -13.92
C ARG A 254 16.27 -3.52 -15.14
N GLN A 255 16.10 -4.71 -15.70
CA GLN A 255 16.79 -5.13 -16.93
C GLN A 255 16.47 -4.25 -18.14
N ARG A 256 15.31 -3.57 -18.13
CA ARG A 256 14.84 -2.67 -19.19
C ARG A 256 15.06 -1.19 -18.86
N GLY A 257 15.81 -0.87 -17.80
CA GLY A 257 16.16 0.50 -17.43
C GLY A 257 15.05 1.28 -16.72
N TRP A 258 14.00 0.62 -16.23
CA TRP A 258 13.02 1.26 -15.35
C TRP A 258 13.61 1.49 -13.96
N ALA A 259 13.27 2.63 -13.35
CA ALA A 259 13.45 2.79 -11.92
C ALA A 259 12.52 1.82 -11.20
N THR A 260 13.02 1.14 -10.17
CA THR A 260 12.26 0.11 -9.45
C THR A 260 12.20 0.43 -7.98
N VAL A 261 11.02 0.27 -7.38
CA VAL A 261 10.78 0.46 -5.94
C VAL A 261 10.16 -0.80 -5.37
N GLU A 262 10.74 -1.29 -4.28
CA GLU A 262 10.30 -2.51 -3.61
C GLU A 262 9.06 -2.26 -2.74
N GLY A 263 8.23 -3.28 -2.55
CA GLY A 263 7.02 -3.20 -1.71
C GLY A 263 7.32 -2.94 -0.23
N THR A 264 8.55 -3.22 0.21
CA THR A 264 9.03 -2.91 1.57
C THR A 264 9.04 -1.40 1.85
N GLU A 265 9.29 -0.56 0.84
CA GLU A 265 9.35 0.89 1.00
C GLU A 265 7.96 1.53 1.23
N VAL A 266 6.89 0.85 0.80
CA VAL A 266 5.50 1.29 1.02
C VAL A 266 5.24 1.51 2.52
N ILE A 267 5.81 0.65 3.37
CA ILE A 267 5.66 0.72 4.84
C ILE A 267 6.18 2.07 5.37
N GLY A 268 7.36 2.51 4.91
CA GLY A 268 7.97 3.77 5.35
C GLY A 268 7.16 4.99 4.93
N HIS A 269 6.62 4.98 3.71
CA HIS A 269 5.80 6.08 3.19
C HIS A 269 4.40 6.19 3.83
N GLN A 270 3.86 5.11 4.39
CA GLN A 270 2.62 5.14 5.17
C GLN A 270 2.78 5.79 6.55
N MET A 271 3.97 5.63 7.14
CA MET A 271 4.26 5.93 8.52
C MET A 271 3.86 7.36 8.96
N PRO A 272 4.15 8.44 8.22
CA PRO A 272 3.81 9.78 8.68
C PRO A 272 2.30 9.95 8.99
N GLU A 273 1.43 9.36 8.17
CA GLU A 273 -0.01 9.47 8.38
C GLU A 273 -0.49 8.58 9.52
N GLN A 274 0.07 7.38 9.66
CA GLN A 274 -0.22 6.49 10.79
C GLN A 274 0.10 7.19 12.12
N TYR A 275 1.27 7.83 12.23
CA TYR A 275 1.68 8.53 13.44
C TYR A 275 0.86 9.80 13.69
N ARG A 276 0.47 10.52 12.64
CA ARG A 276 -0.47 11.65 12.78
C ARG A 276 -1.79 11.20 13.41
N LEU A 277 -2.29 10.03 13.02
CA LEU A 277 -3.55 9.48 13.52
C LEU A 277 -3.43 8.84 14.92
N TRP A 278 -2.31 8.19 15.23
CA TRP A 278 -2.10 7.54 16.53
C TRP A 278 -1.66 8.51 17.63
N CYS A 279 -0.80 9.47 17.28
CA CYS A 279 -0.13 10.36 18.23
C CYS A 279 -0.61 11.82 18.15
N GLY A 280 -1.14 12.25 17.00
CA GLY A 280 -1.48 13.64 16.70
C GLY A 280 -0.41 14.35 15.86
N GLU A 281 -0.78 15.47 15.23
CA GLU A 281 0.10 16.20 14.30
C GLU A 281 1.35 16.77 14.98
N GLU A 282 1.21 17.33 16.19
CA GLU A 282 2.34 17.91 16.93
C GLU A 282 3.40 16.84 17.27
N GLU A 283 2.96 15.67 17.71
CA GLU A 283 3.84 14.56 18.06
C GLU A 283 4.47 13.92 16.82
N ARG A 284 3.72 13.84 15.72
CA ARG A 284 4.22 13.36 14.43
C ARG A 284 5.39 14.20 13.90
N GLN A 285 5.52 15.48 14.26
CA GLN A 285 6.68 16.29 13.90
C GLN A 285 7.99 15.88 14.60
N LYS A 286 7.91 15.13 15.70
CA LYS A 286 9.08 14.58 16.42
C LYS A 286 9.61 13.29 15.79
N LEU A 287 8.86 12.70 14.84
CA LEU A 287 9.22 11.46 14.18
C LEU A 287 10.50 11.63 13.35
N SER A 288 11.55 10.91 13.70
CA SER A 288 12.76 10.83 12.87
C SER A 288 12.52 9.90 11.69
N LEU A 289 12.17 10.49 10.53
CA LEU A 289 11.96 9.72 9.30
C LEU A 289 13.24 8.98 8.88
N ASP A 290 14.40 9.65 8.88
CA ASP A 290 15.66 9.04 8.46
C ASP A 290 16.04 7.83 9.32
N GLY A 291 15.87 7.95 10.65
CA GLY A 291 16.11 6.85 11.58
C GLY A 291 15.16 5.67 11.33
N ALA A 292 13.87 5.95 11.16
CA ALA A 292 12.87 4.93 10.87
C ALA A 292 13.16 4.21 9.53
N TRP A 293 13.48 4.97 8.48
CA TRP A 293 13.85 4.41 7.17
C TRP A 293 15.10 3.55 7.24
N SER A 294 16.13 3.97 7.99
CA SER A 294 17.34 3.19 8.19
C SER A 294 17.03 1.85 8.87
N VAL A 295 16.21 1.85 9.92
CA VAL A 295 15.82 0.63 10.63
C VAL A 295 14.97 -0.29 9.76
N LEU A 296 14.02 0.26 9.00
CA LEU A 296 13.16 -0.50 8.09
C LEU A 296 13.99 -1.20 7.00
N ARG A 297 14.88 -0.47 6.32
CA ARG A 297 15.72 -1.02 5.26
C ARG A 297 16.67 -2.09 5.78
N LYS A 298 17.27 -1.87 6.95
CA LYS A 298 18.08 -2.89 7.62
C LYS A 298 17.26 -4.15 7.93
N ALA A 299 16.06 -4.01 8.47
CA ALA A 299 15.17 -5.14 8.74
C ALA A 299 14.77 -5.87 7.43
N ALA A 300 14.57 -5.15 6.33
CA ALA A 300 14.32 -5.74 5.02
C ALA A 300 15.54 -6.51 4.47
N GLU A 301 16.76 -6.00 4.66
CA GLU A 301 18.00 -6.66 4.24
C GLU A 301 18.30 -7.92 5.04
N GLU A 302 18.05 -7.90 6.35
CA GLU A 302 18.37 -9.02 7.25
C GLU A 302 17.26 -10.08 7.30
N SER A 303 16.07 -9.83 6.74
CA SER A 303 14.92 -10.73 6.88
C SER A 303 15.02 -11.98 5.99
N PRO A 304 15.16 -13.19 6.57
CA PRO A 304 15.12 -14.42 5.79
C PRO A 304 13.71 -14.73 5.27
N GLY A 305 12.67 -14.07 5.80
CA GLY A 305 11.28 -14.31 5.41
C GLY A 305 10.88 -13.69 4.07
N ILE A 306 11.70 -12.77 3.53
CA ILE A 306 11.44 -12.08 2.27
C ILE A 306 12.61 -12.15 1.27
N ASN A 307 13.82 -12.55 1.69
CA ASN A 307 15.02 -12.56 0.85
C ASN A 307 15.36 -13.95 0.25
N PHE A 308 14.34 -14.75 -0.09
CA PHE A 308 14.54 -16.08 -0.70
C PHE A 308 14.01 -16.15 -2.14
#